data_AF-A0A3Q7I2J5-F1
#
_entry.id   AF-A0A3Q7I2J5-F1
#
_cell.length_a   1.000
_cell.length_b   1.000
_cell.length_c   1.000
_cell.angle_alpha   90.00
_cell.angle_beta   90.00
_cell.angle_gamma   90.00
#
_symmetry.space_group_name_H-M   'P 1'
#
loop_
_entity.id
_entity.type
_entity.pdbx_description
1 polymer ?
#
loop_
_entity_poly.entity_id
_entity_poly.type
_entity_poly.pdbx_seq_one_letter_code
_entity_poly.pdbx_strand_id
1 'polypeptide(L)'
;MFHHIGGKPIREIIYQQAQIEEIIIVEPYLPCLEIVEKCCGPQNRNHVFFFGGGAKVKDMRGGTSSKAELLSELRSTQQKNKYLNDEDKSLHDRLTRLEDWIKEIINMKEFFAAQQSHNLHMTSPVSTE
;
A
#
# COMPACT_ATOMS: atom_id res chain seq x y z
N MET A 1 18.21 33.89 -32.72
CA MET A 1 19.43 33.11 -32.43
C MET A 1 19.17 32.38 -31.12
N PHE A 2 18.71 31.12 -31.18
CA PHE A 2 18.34 30.37 -29.98
C PHE A 2 19.61 29.80 -29.34
N HIS A 3 19.97 30.32 -28.17
CA HIS A 3 21.09 29.82 -27.39
C HIS A 3 20.82 28.35 -26.99
N HIS A 4 21.71 27.46 -27.44
CA HIS A 4 21.67 26.03 -27.13
C HIS A 4 22.03 25.79 -25.66
N ILE A 5 21.04 25.95 -24.78
CA ILE A 5 21.03 25.36 -23.45
C ILE A 5 19.97 24.26 -23.50
N GLY A 6 20.26 23.15 -24.16
CA GLY A 6 19.23 22.18 -24.55
C GLY A 6 19.66 20.74 -24.32
N GLY A 7 19.29 20.18 -23.17
CA GLY A 7 19.20 18.72 -23.08
C GLY A 7 18.23 18.19 -24.13
N LYS A 8 18.49 17.01 -24.69
CA LYS A 8 17.63 16.39 -25.71
C LYS A 8 16.16 16.35 -25.24
N PRO A 9 15.17 16.65 -26.10
CA PRO A 9 13.76 16.51 -25.77
C PRO A 9 13.45 15.09 -25.30
N ILE A 10 12.59 14.92 -24.28
CA ILE A 10 12.23 13.62 -23.68
C ILE A 10 11.83 12.58 -24.73
N ARG A 11 11.12 12.99 -25.78
CA ARG A 11 10.72 12.13 -26.90
C ARG A 11 11.92 11.50 -27.62
N GLU A 12 12.99 12.26 -27.80
CA GLU A 12 14.22 11.80 -28.44
C GLU A 12 14.97 10.80 -27.55
N ILE A 13 14.92 11.00 -26.22
CA ILE A 13 15.49 10.10 -25.22
C ILE A 13 14.83 8.72 -25.29
N ILE A 14 13.49 8.70 -25.29
CA ILE A 14 12.71 7.45 -25.36
C ILE A 14 13.01 6.68 -26.64
N TYR A 15 13.12 7.40 -27.77
CA TYR A 15 13.43 6.79 -29.06
C TYR A 15 14.85 6.22 -29.13
N GLN A 16 15.83 6.90 -28.52
CA GLN A 16 17.21 6.42 -28.43
C GLN A 16 17.31 5.20 -27.49
N GLN A 17 16.55 5.16 -26.40
CA GLN A 17 16.52 4.02 -25.48
C GLN A 17 15.98 2.74 -26.14
N ALA A 18 14.87 2.84 -26.88
CA ALA A 18 14.29 1.71 -27.59
C ALA A 18 15.26 1.12 -28.63
N GLN A 19 16.02 1.96 -29.33
CA GLN A 19 17.04 1.52 -30.29
C GLN A 19 18.22 0.81 -29.59
N ILE A 20 18.65 1.29 -28.43
CA ILE A 20 19.73 0.63 -27.67
C ILE A 20 19.28 -0.76 -27.23
N GLU A 21 18.06 -0.90 -26.72
CA GLU A 21 17.49 -2.19 -26.30
C GLU A 21 17.39 -3.16 -27.50
N GLU A 22 16.95 -2.67 -28.66
CA GLU A 22 16.90 -3.45 -29.89
C GLU A 22 18.30 -3.94 -30.32
N ILE A 23 19.31 -3.07 -30.30
CA ILE A 23 20.68 -3.46 -30.70
C ILE A 23 21.28 -4.47 -29.72
N ILE A 24 21.02 -4.35 -28.41
CA ILE A 24 21.49 -5.33 -27.41
C ILE A 24 20.87 -6.70 -27.68
N ILE A 25 19.62 -6.77 -28.13
CA ILE A 25 18.94 -8.02 -28.47
C ILE A 25 19.51 -8.63 -29.75
N VAL A 26 19.75 -7.81 -30.78
CA VAL A 26 20.19 -8.27 -32.11
C VAL A 26 21.70 -8.60 -32.11
N GLU A 27 22.52 -7.80 -31.41
CA GLU A 27 23.99 -7.89 -31.40
C GLU A 27 24.56 -7.79 -29.97
N PRO A 28 24.31 -8.79 -29.11
CA PRO A 28 24.69 -8.74 -27.69
C PRO A 28 26.21 -8.73 -27.43
N TYR A 29 27.01 -9.06 -28.45
CA TYR A 29 28.47 -9.15 -28.37
C TYR A 29 29.17 -7.80 -28.61
N LEU A 30 28.43 -6.77 -29.03
CA LEU A 30 29.02 -5.46 -29.26
C LEU A 30 29.48 -4.82 -27.95
N PRO A 31 30.64 -4.12 -27.95
CA PRO A 31 31.03 -3.31 -26.81
C PRO A 31 30.04 -2.17 -26.62
N CYS A 32 29.73 -1.83 -25.37
CA CYS A 32 28.72 -0.80 -25.03
C CYS A 32 28.94 0.54 -25.74
N LEU A 33 30.21 0.92 -25.98
CA LEU A 33 30.54 2.14 -26.72
C LEU A 33 30.00 2.11 -28.16
N GLU A 34 30.14 0.98 -28.86
CA GLU A 34 29.70 0.81 -30.24
C GLU A 34 28.17 0.78 -30.34
N ILE A 35 27.49 0.15 -29.37
CA ILE A 35 26.03 0.17 -29.25
C ILE A 35 25.50 1.60 -29.13
N VAL A 36 26.19 2.43 -28.35
CA VAL A 36 25.82 3.84 -28.14
C VAL A 36 26.15 4.68 -29.36
N GLU A 37 27.29 4.47 -30.00
CA GLU A 37 27.67 5.18 -31.22
C GLU A 37 26.68 4.90 -32.36
N LYS A 38 26.13 3.67 -32.45
CA LYS A 38 25.06 3.33 -33.40
C LYS A 38 23.79 4.15 -33.18
N CYS A 39 23.43 4.51 -31.94
CA CYS A 39 22.20 5.26 -31.63
C CYS A 39 22.40 6.78 -31.53
N CYS A 40 23.56 7.21 -31.03
CA CYS A 40 23.84 8.58 -30.61
C CYS A 40 24.93 9.26 -31.46
N GLY A 41 25.51 8.56 -32.44
CA GLY A 41 26.65 9.02 -33.23
C GLY A 41 27.98 8.91 -32.48
N PRO A 42 29.11 9.22 -33.16
CA PRO A 42 30.46 9.07 -32.60
C PRO A 42 30.58 9.69 -31.21
N GLN A 43 31.02 8.89 -30.23
CA GLN A 43 31.22 9.32 -28.85
C GLN A 43 32.72 9.45 -28.59
N ASN A 44 33.13 10.53 -27.94
CA ASN A 44 34.53 10.61 -27.55
C ASN A 44 34.75 9.68 -26.34
N ARG A 45 35.80 8.84 -26.37
CA ARG A 45 36.09 7.87 -25.29
C ARG A 45 36.26 8.51 -23.90
N ASN A 46 36.59 9.80 -23.85
CA ASN A 46 36.82 10.56 -22.62
C ASN A 46 35.53 11.16 -22.02
N HIS A 47 34.44 11.16 -22.78
CA HIS A 47 33.16 11.77 -22.46
C HIS A 47 32.09 11.06 -23.29
N VAL A 48 31.72 9.87 -22.81
CA VAL A 48 30.55 9.18 -23.33
C VAL A 48 29.33 9.87 -22.75
N PHE A 49 28.49 10.45 -23.61
CA PHE A 49 27.24 11.08 -23.19
C PHE A 49 26.20 10.00 -22.93
N PHE A 50 26.22 9.42 -21.73
CA PHE A 50 25.13 8.57 -21.26
C PHE A 50 24.13 9.39 -20.45
N PHE A 51 22.85 9.02 -20.56
CA PHE A 51 21.75 9.62 -19.78
C PHE A 51 21.95 9.38 -18.28
N GLY A 52 22.74 10.25 -17.67
CA GLY A 52 22.99 10.35 -16.25
C GLY A 52 22.50 11.69 -15.73
N GLY A 53 21.25 12.06 -16.06
CA GLY A 53 20.53 13.07 -15.30
C GLY A 53 20.17 12.48 -13.94
N GLY A 54 21.16 12.08 -13.14
CA GLY A 54 20.93 11.61 -11.77
C GLY A 54 20.07 12.63 -11.04
N ALA A 55 19.16 12.15 -10.18
CA ALA A 55 18.33 12.99 -9.35
C ALA A 55 19.21 14.08 -8.75
N LYS A 56 18.98 15.34 -9.16
CA LYS A 56 19.82 16.43 -8.68
C LYS A 56 19.48 16.59 -7.20
N VAL A 57 20.43 17.04 -6.39
CA VAL A 57 20.18 17.34 -4.96
C VAL A 57 18.97 18.28 -4.78
N LYS A 58 18.68 19.14 -5.76
CA LYS A 58 17.47 19.98 -5.80
C LYS A 58 16.16 19.19 -5.95
N ASP A 59 16.18 18.03 -6.59
CA ASP A 59 15.04 17.13 -6.78
C ASP A 59 14.80 16.27 -5.53
N MET A 60 15.77 16.21 -4.60
CA MET A 60 15.66 15.57 -3.29
C MET A 60 15.25 16.54 -2.16
N ARG A 61 14.92 17.80 -2.49
CA ARG A 61 14.58 18.84 -1.50
C ARG A 61 13.13 18.70 -1.00
N GLY A 62 12.81 17.53 -0.44
CA GLY A 62 11.73 17.42 0.54
C GLY A 62 12.17 18.08 1.85
N GLY A 63 11.22 18.55 2.67
CA GLY A 63 11.48 19.31 3.89
C GLY A 63 12.60 18.71 4.74
N THR A 64 13.46 19.58 5.30
CA THR A 64 14.65 19.20 6.05
C THR A 64 14.29 18.61 7.41
N SER A 65 13.58 17.48 7.44
CA SER A 65 13.53 16.68 8.65
C SER A 65 14.88 16.00 8.82
N SER A 66 15.47 16.18 10.00
CA SER A 66 16.70 15.48 10.33
C SER A 66 16.45 13.98 10.33
N LYS A 67 17.44 13.17 9.96
CA LYS A 67 17.37 11.71 10.08
C LYS A 67 16.91 11.27 11.48
N ALA A 68 17.32 12.00 12.52
CA ALA A 68 16.92 11.72 13.91
C ALA A 68 15.43 12.00 14.19
N GLU A 69 14.87 13.02 13.55
CA GLU A 69 13.46 13.40 13.70
C GLU A 69 12.57 12.37 12.99
N LEU A 70 12.90 11.99 11.75
CA LEU A 70 12.21 10.91 11.02
C LEU A 70 12.23 9.58 11.79
N LEU A 71 13.35 9.22 12.40
CA LEU A 71 13.45 8.02 13.22
C LEU A 71 12.61 8.09 14.49
N SER A 72 12.50 9.29 15.08
CA SER A 72 11.67 9.51 16.27
C SER A 72 10.18 9.44 15.93
N GLU A 73 9.78 10.06 14.82
CA GLU A 73 8.40 10.00 14.31
C GLU A 73 8.02 8.56 13.95
N LEU A 74 8.88 7.83 13.24
CA LEU A 74 8.65 6.43 12.89
C LEU A 74 8.42 5.56 14.13
N ARG A 75 9.26 5.70 15.17
CA ARG A 75 9.10 4.97 16.44
C ARG A 75 7.80 5.35 17.14
N SER A 76 7.46 6.63 17.17
CA SER A 76 6.22 7.13 17.77
C SER A 76 4.99 6.53 17.06
N THR A 77 4.97 6.56 15.73
CA THR A 77 3.89 5.98 14.93
C THR A 77 3.80 4.46 15.12
N GLN A 78 4.92 3.74 15.16
CA GLN A 78 4.93 2.29 15.43
C GLN A 78 4.33 1.97 16.81
N GLN A 79 4.70 2.73 17.84
CA GLN A 79 4.18 2.53 19.19
C GLN A 79 2.67 2.83 19.25
N LYS A 80 2.22 3.91 18.60
CA LYS A 80 0.80 4.25 18.50
C LYS A 80 0.01 3.17 17.79
N ASN A 81 0.51 2.64 16.68
CA ASN A 81 -0.14 1.58 15.93
C ASN A 81 -0.26 0.29 16.75
N LYS A 82 0.79 -0.05 17.53
CA LYS A 82 0.73 -1.18 18.46
C LYS A 82 -0.38 -0.99 19.50
N TYR A 83 -0.43 0.18 20.13
CA TYR A 83 -1.45 0.51 21.12
C TYR A 83 -2.87 0.41 20.53
N LEU A 84 -3.10 1.01 19.36
CA LEU A 84 -4.40 0.97 18.70
C LEU A 84 -4.83 -0.47 18.38
N ASN A 85 -3.91 -1.30 17.89
CA ASN A 85 -4.19 -2.70 17.59
C ASN A 85 -4.52 -3.52 18.84
N ASP A 86 -3.90 -3.22 19.99
CA ASP A 86 -4.20 -3.88 21.25
C ASP A 86 -5.57 -3.42 21.80
N GLU A 87 -5.92 -2.14 21.63
CA GLU A 87 -7.24 -1.58 21.97
C GLU A 87 -8.35 -2.21 21.10
N ASP A 88 -8.13 -2.34 19.78
CA ASP A 88 -9.09 -2.96 18.85
C ASP A 88 -9.39 -4.41 19.23
N LYS A 89 -8.37 -5.18 19.62
CA LYS A 89 -8.56 -6.55 20.13
C LYS A 89 -9.40 -6.58 21.41
N SER A 90 -9.08 -5.70 22.36
CA SER A 90 -9.82 -5.60 23.62
C SER A 90 -11.30 -5.24 23.39
N LEU A 91 -11.57 -4.29 22.48
CA LEU A 91 -12.92 -3.91 22.10
C LEU A 91 -13.66 -5.06 21.41
N HIS A 92 -12.98 -5.79 20.54
CA HIS A 92 -13.54 -6.95 19.86
C HIS A 92 -13.92 -8.07 20.85
N ASP A 93 -13.07 -8.37 21.83
CA ASP A 93 -13.35 -9.34 22.89
C ASP A 93 -14.57 -8.92 23.74
N ARG A 94 -14.66 -7.62 24.05
CA ARG A 94 -15.81 -7.07 24.78
C ARG A 94 -17.11 -7.15 23.98
N LEU A 95 -17.06 -6.88 22.68
CA LEU A 95 -18.22 -7.00 21.79
C LEU A 95 -18.68 -8.46 21.69
N THR A 96 -17.75 -9.38 21.50
CA THR A 96 -18.04 -10.83 21.46
C THR A 96 -18.74 -11.27 22.75
N ARG A 97 -18.22 -10.83 23.91
CA ARG A 97 -18.85 -11.14 25.20
C ARG A 97 -20.27 -10.55 25.31
N LEU A 98 -20.48 -9.33 24.81
CA LEU A 98 -21.80 -8.70 24.84
C LEU A 98 -22.79 -9.44 23.92
N GLU A 99 -22.35 -9.86 22.74
CA GLU A 99 -23.17 -10.64 21.81
C GLU A 99 -23.62 -11.97 22.42
N ASP A 100 -22.71 -12.66 23.13
CA ASP A 100 -23.05 -13.91 23.81
C ASP A 100 -24.04 -13.69 24.96
N TRP A 101 -23.89 -12.61 25.72
CA TRP A 101 -24.87 -12.21 26.74
C TRP A 101 -26.25 -11.92 26.14
N ILE A 102 -26.31 -11.24 24.99
CA ILE A 102 -27.57 -10.96 24.30
C ILE A 102 -28.24 -12.26 23.83
N LYS A 103 -27.47 -13.20 23.24
CA LYS A 103 -27.99 -14.51 22.84
C LYS A 103 -28.60 -15.26 24.03
N GLU A 104 -27.92 -15.24 25.18
CA GLU A 104 -28.42 -15.90 26.39
C GLU A 104 -29.74 -15.30 26.89
N ILE A 105 -29.85 -13.96 26.89
CA ILE A 105 -31.09 -13.26 27.25
C ILE A 105 -32.23 -13.64 26.30
N ILE A 106 -31.96 -13.73 25.00
CA ILE A 106 -32.95 -14.16 24.00
C ILE A 106 -33.42 -15.59 24.29
N ASN A 107 -32.49 -16.53 24.50
CA ASN A 107 -32.81 -17.92 24.84
C ASN A 107 -33.67 -18.02 26.11
N MET A 108 -33.30 -17.29 27.16
CA MET A 108 -34.09 -17.24 28.40
C MET A 108 -35.50 -16.71 28.13
N LYS A 109 -35.63 -15.62 27.38
CA LYS A 109 -36.93 -15.03 27.04
C LYS A 109 -37.81 -16.01 26.26
N GLU A 110 -37.26 -16.73 25.31
CA GLU A 110 -37.97 -17.77 24.54
C GLU A 110 -38.43 -18.92 25.45
N PHE A 111 -37.57 -19.37 26.37
CA PHE A 111 -37.93 -20.39 27.36
C PHE A 111 -39.11 -19.96 28.24
N PHE A 112 -39.09 -18.73 28.76
CA PHE A 112 -40.20 -18.20 29.55
C PHE A 112 -41.50 -18.07 28.74
N ALA A 113 -41.41 -17.65 27.47
CA ALA A 113 -42.58 -17.58 26.58
C ALA A 113 -43.19 -18.98 26.34
N ALA A 114 -42.36 -20.01 26.13
CA ALA A 114 -42.80 -21.38 25.98
C ALA A 114 -43.47 -21.93 27.26
N GLN A 115 -42.91 -21.64 28.45
CA GLN A 115 -43.52 -22.05 29.73
C GLN A 115 -44.88 -21.38 29.99
N GLN A 116 -45.06 -20.11 29.63
CA GLN A 116 -46.36 -19.43 29.78
C GLN A 116 -47.43 -20.06 28.88
N SER A 117 -47.08 -20.40 27.64
CA SER A 117 -48.00 -21.12 26.73
C SER A 117 -48.41 -22.49 27.29
N HIS A 118 -47.46 -23.23 27.85
CA HIS A 118 -47.74 -24.55 28.44
C HIS A 118 -48.65 -24.47 29.68
N ASN A 119 -48.48 -23.46 30.54
CA ASN A 119 -49.33 -23.28 31.73
C ASN A 119 -50.76 -22.84 31.38
N LEU A 120 -50.94 -22.02 30.34
CA LEU A 120 -52.27 -21.63 29.85
C LEU A 120 -53.06 -22.80 29.27
N HIS A 121 -52.38 -23.81 28.69
CA HIS A 121 -53.03 -24.98 28.11
C HIS A 121 -53.47 -26.01 29.17
N MET A 122 -52.82 -26.04 30.35
CA MET A 122 -53.13 -27.01 31.43
C MET A 122 -54.27 -26.56 32.36
N THR A 123 -54.70 -25.30 32.29
CA THR A 123 -55.77 -24.74 33.13
C THR A 123 -57.08 -24.51 32.37
N SER A 124 -57.21 -25.06 31.16
CA SER A 124 -58.50 -25.04 30.45
C SER A 124 -59.53 -25.81 31.29
N PRO A 125 -60.60 -25.18 31.78
CA PRO A 125 -61.60 -25.88 32.57
C PRO A 125 -62.31 -26.86 31.65
N VAL A 126 -62.29 -28.14 32.00
CA VAL A 126 -63.21 -29.13 31.44
C VAL A 126 -64.62 -28.62 31.73
N SER A 127 -65.29 -28.10 30.71
CA SER A 127 -66.72 -27.80 30.77
C SER A 127 -67.45 -29.13 30.82
N THR A 128 -67.90 -29.51 32.02
CA THR A 128 -68.92 -30.56 32.17
C THR A 128 -70.29 -29.93 31.96
N GLU A 129 -71.01 -30.47 30.97
CA GLU A 129 -72.43 -30.22 30.69
C GLU A 129 -73.34 -30.45 31.90
#